data_AF-A0A7S0PCY9-F1
#
_entry.id   AF-A0A7S0PCY9-F1
#
_cell.length_a   1.000
_cell.length_b   1.000
_cell.length_c   1.000
_cell.angle_alpha   90.00
_cell.angle_beta   90.00
_cell.angle_gamma   90.00
#
_symmetry.space_group_name_H-M   'P 1'
#
loop_
_entity.id
_entity.type
_entity.pdbx_description
1 polymer ?
#
loop_
_entity_poly.entity_id
_entity_poly.type
_entity_poly.pdbx_seq_one_letter_code
_entity_poly.pdbx_strand_id
1 'polypeptide(L)'
;VKLNAGAQKRAKMRPSDDDPLFKDVFRKFMTKVHPDLFSRHPELREQNDASMQQLQEVLGQAKSGQHETEMPVLRKTLVFYVRTSTAGHFRKIPFELRTTGSDCKHVLGMAMAQLFEQCDLPSRFRWGSDYWERTVWKPELREGEE
;
A
#
# COMPACT_ATOMS: atom_id res chain seq x y z
N VAL A 1 17.99 -15.58 40.64
CA VAL A 1 17.89 -15.10 39.24
C VAL A 1 16.43 -15.18 38.82
N LYS A 2 15.69 -14.07 38.81
CA LYS A 2 14.27 -14.05 38.41
C LYS A 2 14.18 -13.41 37.02
N LEU A 3 13.86 -14.23 36.02
CA LEU A 3 13.63 -13.85 34.63
C LEU A 3 12.27 -13.13 34.56
N ASN A 4 12.27 -11.82 34.28
CA ASN A 4 11.07 -11.06 33.98
C ASN A 4 10.71 -11.25 32.50
N ALA A 5 9.70 -12.09 32.25
CA ALA A 5 9.02 -12.17 30.96
C ALA A 5 8.24 -10.87 30.72
N GLY A 6 8.73 -10.05 29.80
CA GLY A 6 8.05 -8.85 29.33
C GLY A 6 6.82 -9.21 28.51
N ALA A 7 5.67 -9.33 29.18
CA ALA A 7 4.37 -9.38 28.54
C ALA A 7 4.12 -8.03 27.82
N GLN A 8 4.47 -7.95 26.53
CA GLN A 8 4.04 -6.86 25.68
C GLN A 8 2.53 -6.96 25.50
N LYS A 9 1.84 -5.97 26.07
CA LYS A 9 0.39 -5.79 26.04
C LYS A 9 -0.10 -5.85 24.59
N ARG A 10 -0.87 -6.90 24.27
CA ARG A 10 -1.73 -6.97 23.08
C ARG A 10 -2.69 -5.78 23.09
N ALA A 11 -2.32 -4.69 22.43
CA ALA A 11 -3.19 -3.56 22.21
C ALA A 11 -4.29 -3.98 21.22
N LYS A 12 -5.44 -4.41 21.76
CA LYS A 12 -6.71 -4.45 21.02
C LYS A 12 -7.12 -3.00 20.72
N MET A 13 -6.45 -2.36 19.77
CA MET A 13 -6.82 -1.02 19.29
C MET A 13 -8.02 -1.16 18.36
N ARG A 14 -9.18 -0.79 18.93
CA ARG A 14 -10.41 -0.48 18.20
C ARG A 14 -10.06 0.49 17.05
N PRO A 15 -10.68 0.37 15.86
CA PRO A 15 -10.50 1.37 14.81
C PRO A 15 -10.84 2.73 15.42
N SER A 16 -9.83 3.59 15.56
CA SER A 16 -10.02 4.92 16.13
C SER A 16 -10.22 5.87 14.98
N ASP A 17 -10.94 6.96 15.21
CA ASP A 17 -11.11 8.03 14.23
C ASP A 17 -9.78 8.73 13.83
N ASP A 18 -8.66 8.22 14.33
CA ASP A 18 -7.28 8.62 14.08
C ASP A 18 -6.61 7.85 12.92
N ASP A 19 -7.22 6.77 12.41
CA ASP A 19 -6.63 6.01 11.28
C ASP A 19 -6.54 6.94 10.03
N PRO A 20 -5.35 7.09 9.41
CA PRO A 20 -5.13 8.04 8.34
C PRO A 20 -5.93 7.68 7.08
N LEU A 21 -6.31 8.70 6.31
CA LEU A 21 -6.99 8.46 5.03
C LEU A 21 -6.00 7.88 4.02
N PHE A 22 -6.50 7.00 3.14
CA PHE A 22 -5.73 6.41 2.05
C PHE A 22 -4.99 7.49 1.26
N LYS A 23 -5.65 8.61 0.95
CA LYS A 23 -5.08 9.74 0.22
C LYS A 23 -3.84 10.33 0.90
N ASP A 24 -3.86 10.44 2.23
CA ASP A 24 -2.73 10.97 3.00
C ASP A 24 -1.55 10.00 3.03
N VAL A 25 -1.81 8.71 3.25
CA VAL A 25 -0.77 7.67 3.22
C VAL A 25 -0.19 7.53 1.81
N PHE A 26 -1.05 7.55 0.80
CA PHE A 26 -0.66 7.46 -0.60
C PHE A 26 0.16 8.68 -1.04
N ARG A 27 -0.18 9.89 -0.58
CA ARG A 27 0.63 11.09 -0.84
C ARG A 27 2.02 10.96 -0.22
N LYS A 28 2.14 10.42 1.00
CA LYS A 28 3.44 10.13 1.61
C LYS A 28 4.22 9.07 0.83
N PHE A 29 3.55 8.04 0.34
CA PHE A 29 4.14 7.04 -0.54
C PHE A 29 4.70 7.70 -1.82
N MET A 30 3.91 8.53 -2.50
CA MET A 30 4.36 9.26 -3.69
C MET A 30 5.64 10.05 -3.42
N THR A 31 5.74 10.76 -2.28
CA THR A 31 6.96 11.53 -1.95
C THR A 31 8.21 10.68 -1.77
N LYS A 32 8.08 9.34 -1.60
CA LYS A 32 9.21 8.40 -1.51
C LYS A 32 9.55 7.72 -2.84
N VAL A 33 8.55 7.48 -3.70
CA VAL A 33 8.73 6.77 -4.99
C VAL A 33 8.71 7.67 -6.22
N HIS A 34 8.47 8.98 -6.06
CA HIS A 34 8.28 9.89 -7.20
C HIS A 34 9.49 9.85 -8.16
N PRO A 35 9.27 9.73 -9.48
CA PRO A 35 10.35 9.60 -10.47
C PRO A 35 11.37 10.75 -10.41
N ASP A 36 10.94 11.94 -10.00
CA ASP A 36 11.80 13.14 -9.85
C ASP A 36 12.95 12.92 -8.85
N LEU A 37 12.76 12.07 -7.84
CA LEU A 37 13.80 11.71 -6.86
C LEU A 37 14.94 10.90 -7.49
N PHE A 38 14.69 10.29 -8.64
CA PHE A 38 15.61 9.41 -9.36
C PHE A 38 16.20 10.10 -10.59
N SER A 39 16.24 11.44 -10.63
CA SER A 39 16.82 12.21 -11.74
C SER A 39 18.24 11.78 -12.13
N ARG A 40 19.03 11.23 -11.19
CA ARG A 40 20.39 10.71 -11.43
C ARG A 40 20.45 9.25 -11.90
N HIS A 41 19.31 8.55 -11.91
CA HIS A 41 19.17 7.13 -12.26
C HIS A 41 17.99 6.94 -13.23
N PRO A 42 18.18 7.17 -14.54
CA PRO A 42 17.09 7.16 -15.52
C PRO A 42 16.36 5.82 -15.60
N GLU A 43 17.06 4.70 -15.41
CA GLU A 43 16.46 3.36 -15.38
C GLU A 43 15.45 3.19 -14.23
N LEU A 44 15.78 3.67 -13.03
CA LEU A 44 14.92 3.58 -11.85
C LEU A 44 13.75 4.55 -11.97
N ARG A 45 14.02 5.72 -12.55
CA ARG A 45 13.01 6.73 -12.87
C ARG A 45 11.96 6.17 -13.82
N GLU A 46 12.37 5.57 -14.93
CA GLU A 46 11.47 5.00 -15.94
C GLU A 46 10.64 3.86 -15.35
N GLN A 47 11.26 2.96 -14.57
CA GLN A 47 10.54 1.87 -13.93
C GLN A 47 9.52 2.37 -12.89
N ASN A 48 9.88 3.38 -12.09
CA ASN A 48 8.94 4.00 -11.15
C ASN A 48 7.82 4.75 -11.87
N ASP A 49 8.13 5.46 -12.95
CA ASP A 49 7.12 6.18 -13.74
C ASP A 49 6.10 5.20 -14.34
N ALA A 50 6.58 4.15 -15.03
CA ALA A 50 5.73 3.09 -15.57
C ALA A 50 4.88 2.42 -14.48
N SER A 51 5.48 2.09 -13.34
CA SER A 51 4.77 1.46 -12.21
C SER A 51 3.74 2.41 -11.59
N MET A 52 4.06 3.71 -11.47
CA MET A 52 3.15 4.73 -10.97
C MET A 52 1.97 4.95 -11.91
N GLN A 53 2.20 5.01 -13.22
CA GLN A 53 1.12 5.13 -14.20
C GLN A 53 0.16 3.93 -14.11
N GLN A 54 0.69 2.71 -14.05
CA GLN A 54 -0.12 1.50 -13.89
C GLN A 54 -0.91 1.49 -12.57
N LEU A 55 -0.29 1.94 -11.46
CA LEU A 55 -0.96 2.07 -10.18
C LEU A 55 -2.10 3.09 -10.22
N GLN A 56 -1.85 4.25 -10.83
CA GLN A 56 -2.85 5.30 -11.00
C GLN A 56 -4.00 4.86 -11.90
N GLU A 57 -3.72 4.09 -12.96
CA GLU A 57 -4.75 3.50 -13.82
C GLU A 57 -5.67 2.58 -13.02
N VAL A 58 -5.10 1.67 -12.22
CA VAL A 58 -5.87 0.78 -11.33
C VAL A 58 -6.69 1.59 -10.33
N LEU A 59 -6.08 2.59 -9.67
CA LEU A 59 -6.79 3.44 -8.71
C LEU A 59 -7.89 4.28 -9.38
N GLY A 60 -7.69 4.69 -10.63
CA GLY A 60 -8.68 5.39 -11.44
C GLY A 60 -9.85 4.48 -11.79
N GLN A 61 -9.59 3.22 -12.16
CA GLN A 61 -10.64 2.21 -12.37
C GLN A 61 -11.42 1.93 -11.09
N ALA A 62 -10.73 1.84 -9.96
CA ALA A 62 -11.35 1.67 -8.65
C ALA A 62 -12.21 2.89 -8.24
N LYS A 63 -11.73 4.12 -8.50
CA LYS A 63 -12.43 5.38 -8.23
C LYS A 63 -13.66 5.57 -9.11
N SER A 64 -13.56 5.26 -10.41
CA SER A 64 -14.65 5.35 -11.38
C SER A 64 -15.70 4.25 -11.21
N GLY A 65 -15.60 3.41 -10.16
CA GLY A 65 -16.47 2.30 -9.85
C GLY A 65 -17.92 2.71 -9.61
N GLN A 66 -18.64 2.99 -10.69
CA GLN A 66 -20.10 3.02 -10.70
C GLN A 66 -20.68 1.64 -10.34
N HIS A 67 -19.91 0.55 -10.48
CA HIS A 67 -20.34 -0.80 -10.14
C HIS A 67 -19.28 -1.48 -9.26
N GLU A 68 -19.64 -1.75 -8.00
CA GLU A 68 -18.81 -2.44 -6.97
C GLU A 68 -18.32 -3.85 -7.37
N THR A 69 -18.75 -4.36 -8.53
CA THR A 69 -18.67 -5.77 -8.94
C THR A 69 -17.93 -6.02 -10.26
N GLU A 70 -17.49 -4.99 -10.99
CA GLU A 70 -17.04 -5.14 -12.39
C GLU A 70 -15.64 -4.59 -12.67
N MET A 71 -14.70 -4.70 -11.72
CA MET A 71 -13.30 -4.48 -12.11
C MET A 71 -12.82 -5.64 -12.99
N PRO A 72 -12.12 -5.40 -14.11
CA PRO A 72 -11.60 -6.51 -14.90
C PRO A 72 -10.59 -7.34 -14.10
N VAL A 73 -10.55 -8.65 -14.36
CA VAL A 73 -9.54 -9.55 -13.79
C VAL A 73 -8.18 -9.12 -14.32
N LEU A 74 -7.37 -8.48 -13.48
CA LEU A 74 -6.03 -8.04 -13.86
C LEU A 74 -5.00 -8.56 -12.88
N ARG A 75 -3.88 -9.05 -13.42
CA ARG A 75 -2.68 -9.36 -12.67
C ARG A 75 -1.59 -8.40 -13.11
N LYS A 76 -1.17 -7.53 -12.21
CA LYS A 76 -0.10 -6.56 -12.42
C LYS A 76 0.97 -6.78 -11.38
N THR A 77 2.18 -7.01 -11.84
CA THR A 77 3.37 -7.05 -10.98
C THR A 77 4.16 -5.80 -11.27
N LEU A 78 4.10 -4.85 -10.33
CA LEU A 78 4.80 -3.58 -10.38
C LEU A 78 6.01 -3.63 -9.47
N VAL A 79 6.97 -2.75 -9.75
CA VAL A 79 8.20 -2.65 -8.96
C VAL A 79 8.42 -1.18 -8.67
N PHE A 80 8.43 -0.84 -7.39
CA PHE A 80 8.75 0.49 -6.93
C PHE A 80 10.16 0.52 -6.34
N TYR A 81 10.93 1.52 -6.68
CA TYR A 81 12.17 1.85 -6.01
C TYR A 81 11.90 2.98 -5.04
N VAL A 82 12.34 2.81 -3.79
CA VAL A 82 12.35 3.87 -2.78
C VAL A 82 13.78 4.18 -2.41
N ARG A 83 14.08 5.47 -2.25
CA ARG A 83 15.36 5.92 -1.74
C ARG A 83 15.46 5.61 -0.25
N THR A 84 16.53 4.94 0.14
CA THR A 84 16.80 4.68 1.57
C THR A 84 17.52 5.87 2.21
N SER A 85 17.66 5.87 3.54
CA SER A 85 18.45 6.88 4.25
C SER A 85 19.92 6.92 3.78
N THR A 86 20.40 5.86 3.15
CA THR A 86 21.75 5.76 2.59
C THR A 86 21.75 6.28 1.14
N ALA A 87 22.54 7.32 0.88
CA ALA A 87 22.71 7.87 -0.47
C ALA A 87 23.24 6.80 -1.43
N GLY A 88 22.61 6.67 -2.60
CA GLY A 88 22.98 5.68 -3.63
C GLY A 88 22.41 4.27 -3.40
N HIS A 89 21.78 3.99 -2.25
CA HIS A 89 21.07 2.74 -2.03
C HIS A 89 19.56 2.92 -2.20
N PHE A 90 19.01 2.11 -3.10
CA PHE A 90 17.59 2.05 -3.39
C PHE A 90 17.05 0.71 -2.94
N ARG A 91 15.91 0.72 -2.24
CA ARG A 91 15.20 -0.49 -1.87
C ARG A 91 14.16 -0.76 -2.95
N LYS A 92 14.18 -1.97 -3.51
CA LYS A 92 13.20 -2.48 -4.47
C LYS A 92 12.02 -3.05 -3.72
N ILE A 93 10.83 -2.55 -4.00
CA ILE A 93 9.56 -2.93 -3.41
C ILE A 93 8.72 -3.63 -4.49
N PRO A 94 8.66 -4.96 -4.48
CA PRO A 94 7.75 -5.68 -5.36
C PRO A 94 6.31 -5.42 -4.90
N PHE A 95 5.44 -5.10 -5.86
CA PHE A 95 4.02 -4.92 -5.66
C PHE A 95 3.28 -5.84 -6.62
N GLU A 96 2.60 -6.85 -6.10
CA GLU A 96 1.71 -7.68 -6.91
C GLU A 96 0.26 -7.33 -6.59
N LEU A 97 -0.48 -6.98 -7.63
CA LEU A 97 -1.92 -6.78 -7.57
C LEU A 97 -2.58 -7.81 -8.48
N ARG A 98 -3.47 -8.61 -7.89
CA ARG A 98 -4.26 -9.59 -8.64
C ARG A 98 -5.73 -9.40 -8.32
N THR A 99 -6.45 -8.65 -9.16
CA THR A 99 -7.89 -8.51 -9.02
C THR A 99 -8.60 -9.64 -9.76
N THR A 100 -9.64 -10.19 -9.15
CA THR A 100 -10.43 -11.31 -9.68
C THR A 100 -11.84 -10.87 -10.12
N GLY A 101 -12.05 -9.56 -10.24
CA GLY A 101 -13.32 -8.91 -10.56
C GLY A 101 -14.36 -8.91 -9.45
N SER A 102 -14.38 -9.93 -8.60
CA SER A 102 -15.11 -9.94 -7.34
C SER A 102 -14.19 -9.49 -6.18
N ASP A 103 -14.73 -8.75 -5.20
CA ASP A 103 -14.03 -8.30 -3.99
C ASP A 103 -12.78 -7.42 -4.20
N CYS A 104 -12.78 -6.63 -5.28
CA CYS A 104 -11.66 -5.75 -5.59
C CYS A 104 -11.26 -4.83 -4.43
N LYS A 105 -12.25 -4.30 -3.68
CA LYS A 105 -12.00 -3.46 -2.48
C LYS A 105 -11.06 -4.12 -1.47
N HIS A 106 -11.21 -5.42 -1.25
CA HIS A 106 -10.43 -6.16 -0.28
C HIS A 106 -9.04 -6.45 -0.81
N VAL A 107 -8.95 -6.96 -2.06
CA VAL A 107 -7.69 -7.25 -2.75
C VAL A 107 -6.81 -6.00 -2.87
N LEU A 108 -7.40 -4.89 -3.33
CA LEU A 108 -6.68 -3.65 -3.52
C LEU A 108 -6.20 -3.10 -2.17
N GLY A 109 -7.04 -3.15 -1.14
CA GLY A 109 -6.64 -2.76 0.21
C GLY A 109 -5.48 -3.59 0.73
N MET A 110 -5.51 -4.91 0.54
CA MET A 110 -4.43 -5.82 0.93
C MET A 110 -3.12 -5.48 0.24
N ALA A 111 -3.17 -5.30 -1.08
CA ALA A 111 -1.99 -4.95 -1.85
C ALA A 111 -1.42 -3.59 -1.42
N MET A 112 -2.26 -2.57 -1.26
CA MET A 112 -1.80 -1.22 -0.84
C MET A 112 -1.18 -1.23 0.55
N ALA A 113 -1.76 -1.99 1.47
CA ALA A 113 -1.22 -2.07 2.81
C ALA A 113 0.12 -2.77 2.89
N GLN A 114 0.31 -3.87 2.16
CA GLN A 114 1.62 -4.49 2.02
C GLN A 114 2.64 -3.53 1.39
N LEU A 115 2.21 -2.75 0.39
CA LEU A 115 3.04 -1.73 -0.23
C LEU A 115 3.48 -0.65 0.78
N PHE A 116 2.53 -0.15 1.59
CA PHE A 116 2.80 0.84 2.61
C PHE A 116 3.71 0.30 3.71
N GLU A 117 3.46 -0.91 4.19
CA GLU A 117 4.30 -1.58 5.20
C GLU A 117 5.75 -1.69 4.73
N GLN A 118 5.97 -2.13 3.49
CA GLN A 118 7.30 -2.22 2.89
C GLN A 118 8.01 -0.86 2.73
N CYS A 119 7.23 0.23 2.67
CA CYS A 119 7.71 1.59 2.58
C CYS A 119 7.80 2.31 3.93
N ASP A 120 7.70 1.58 5.05
CA ASP A 120 7.69 2.13 6.41
C ASP A 120 6.57 3.18 6.58
N LEU A 121 5.39 2.89 6.01
CA LEU A 121 4.16 3.68 6.10
C LEU A 121 3.07 2.87 6.80
N PRO A 122 2.07 3.55 7.40
CA PRO A 122 0.97 2.85 8.06
C PRO A 122 0.21 1.97 7.07
N SER A 123 0.23 0.66 7.30
CA SER A 123 -0.52 -0.32 6.52
C SER A 123 -2.03 -0.24 6.78
N ARG A 124 -2.44 0.34 7.91
CA ARG A 124 -3.83 0.63 8.25
C ARG A 124 -4.23 2.01 7.73
N PHE A 125 -5.31 2.06 6.95
CA PHE A 125 -5.85 3.30 6.42
C PHE A 125 -7.36 3.17 6.17
N ARG A 126 -8.02 4.32 6.05
CA ARG A 126 -9.43 4.42 5.68
C ARG A 126 -9.58 4.88 4.24
N TRP A 127 -10.40 4.20 3.46
CA TRP A 127 -10.77 4.68 2.13
C TRP A 127 -11.52 6.01 2.26
N GLY A 128 -11.17 6.99 1.42
CA GLY A 128 -11.89 8.27 1.37
C GLY A 128 -13.20 8.16 0.58
N SER A 129 -14.01 9.22 0.60
CA SER A 129 -15.27 9.35 -0.16
C SER A 129 -15.14 9.17 -1.67
N ASP A 130 -13.91 9.24 -2.18
CA ASP A 130 -13.53 9.08 -3.58
C ASP A 130 -13.43 7.59 -4.01
N TYR A 131 -13.47 6.66 -3.05
CA TYR A 131 -13.39 5.21 -3.26
C TYR A 131 -14.59 4.54 -2.56
N TRP A 132 -14.33 3.64 -1.60
CA TRP A 132 -15.36 2.97 -0.79
C TRP A 132 -15.44 3.59 0.60
N GLU A 133 -16.25 4.65 0.73
CA GLU A 133 -16.46 5.35 2.01
C GLU A 133 -16.83 4.36 3.14
N ARG A 134 -16.34 4.62 4.36
CA ARG A 134 -16.54 3.79 5.59
C ARG A 134 -15.89 2.41 5.63
N THR A 135 -15.12 2.01 4.63
CA THR A 135 -14.35 0.75 4.71
C THR A 135 -13.00 1.03 5.35
N VAL A 136 -12.80 0.56 6.59
CA VAL A 136 -11.47 0.55 7.23
C VAL A 136 -10.74 -0.68 6.71
N TRP A 137 -9.60 -0.48 6.07
CA TRP A 137 -8.76 -1.61 5.71
C TRP A 137 -7.87 -1.98 6.90
N LYS A 138 -7.89 -3.26 7.28
CA LYS A 138 -7.01 -3.85 8.28
C LYS A 138 -6.24 -5.00 7.65
N PRO A 139 -4.92 -5.12 7.90
CA PRO A 139 -4.23 -6.37 7.65
C PRO A 139 -4.83 -7.32 8.67
N GLU A 140 -5.61 -8.28 8.21
CA GLU A 140 -5.81 -9.47 9.03
C GLU A 140 -4.44 -10.12 9.13
N LEU A 141 -3.75 -9.85 10.24
CA LEU A 141 -2.52 -10.52 10.61
C LEU A 141 -2.83 -12.01 10.51
N ARG A 142 -2.26 -12.68 9.50
CA ARG A 142 -2.10 -14.13 9.57
C ARG A 142 -1.13 -14.39 10.73
N GLU A 143 -1.67 -14.50 11.94
CA GLU A 143 -1.04 -15.31 12.98
C GLU A 143 -1.01 -16.74 12.42
N GLY A 144 0.13 -17.13 11.83
CA GLY A 144 0.24 -18.35 11.04
C GLY A 144 1.68 -18.71 10.67
N GLU A 145 2.56 -18.65 11.66
CA GLU A 145 3.79 -19.44 11.80
C GLU A 145 4.03 -19.38 13.33
N GLU A 146 3.88 -20.46 14.08
CA GLU A 146 4.74 -21.66 14.07
C GLU A 146 3.96 -22.99 14.20
#